data_AF-A0A2T4TWS3-F1
#
_entry.id   AF-A0A2T4TWS3-F1
#
_cell.length_a   1.000
_cell.length_b   1.000
_cell.length_c   1.000
_cell.angle_alpha   90.00
_cell.angle_beta   90.00
_cell.angle_gamma   90.00
#
_symmetry.space_group_name_H-M   'P 1'
#
loop_
_entity.id
_entity.type
_entity.pdbx_description
1 polymer ?
#
loop_
_entity_poly.entity_id
_entity_poly.type
_entity_poly.pdbx_seq_one_letter_code
_entity_poly.pdbx_strand_id
1 'polypeptide(L)'
;MKRQLIAFVVITLLAGGLAWGSDYYMNHGHWYAKEPEKDFALARLLADIRTSTSRYQDLEQAKADGYVQISGNVPLEGYHFYKAGITQIDYAHPSTLLYTERQGQWQLVALKYTAAGARPAESPFTGIDWDRSLAICRYADWQEYRSLSREGCPQIHPETKSSFTAWYPDMWAIRLWIWYPNPYGLFASMNPLLAPFDDRTIPPDEAGSWETWKAHTEFSNFNHHFSGWLVLVMGMAMTGSALWGGQKSRFAHLWPLLTLSVAMFILYRSDPEYWPFGPKTLTELLGDREAIEHKLSGIIVLAMGSVEWLRARRILSHSIWGMIFPWLAIMGGVTLLFHLHPISNFNYVGRANSPHTTEGVTALLAGMTYLMGTLGIMKQRWWGLVPALFVILMGVQLIVYVE
;
A
#
# COMPACT_ATOMS: atom_id res chain seq x y z
N MET A 1 -31.76 -19.47 17.05
CA MET A 1 -30.71 -19.15 18.04
C MET A 1 -29.42 -19.96 17.89
N LYS A 2 -29.32 -21.26 18.24
CA LYS A 2 -28.04 -22.00 18.24
C LYS A 2 -27.27 -21.97 16.90
N ARG A 3 -27.92 -22.25 15.75
CA ARG A 3 -27.26 -22.21 14.43
C ARG A 3 -26.86 -20.80 13.96
N GLN A 4 -27.64 -19.79 14.33
CA GLN A 4 -27.34 -18.38 14.02
C GLN A 4 -26.18 -17.87 14.88
N LEU A 5 -26.12 -18.28 16.15
CA LEU A 5 -25.00 -18.02 17.04
C LEU A 5 -23.73 -18.72 16.54
N ILE A 6 -23.83 -19.97 16.08
CA ILE A 6 -22.69 -20.70 15.48
C ILE A 6 -22.22 -20.02 14.19
N ALA A 7 -23.12 -19.64 13.27
CA ALA A 7 -22.75 -18.92 12.06
C ALA A 7 -22.17 -17.53 12.37
N PHE A 8 -22.73 -16.81 13.35
CA PHE A 8 -22.19 -15.56 13.85
C PHE A 8 -20.79 -15.75 14.42
N VAL A 9 -20.58 -16.76 15.27
CA VAL A 9 -19.27 -17.07 15.86
C VAL A 9 -18.28 -17.51 14.79
N VAL A 10 -18.65 -18.37 13.85
CA VAL A 10 -17.77 -18.82 12.76
C VAL A 10 -17.38 -17.66 11.84
N ILE A 11 -18.35 -16.84 11.41
CA ILE A 11 -18.08 -15.68 10.56
C ILE A 11 -17.32 -14.61 11.32
N THR A 12 -17.59 -14.40 12.61
CA THR A 12 -16.83 -13.46 13.47
C THR A 12 -15.42 -13.96 13.74
N LEU A 13 -15.20 -15.26 13.88
CA LEU A 13 -13.88 -15.86 14.03
C LEU A 13 -13.11 -15.87 12.71
N LEU A 14 -13.79 -16.04 11.57
CA LEU A 14 -13.18 -15.91 10.24
C LEU A 14 -12.85 -14.45 9.93
N ALA A 15 -13.78 -13.53 10.19
CA ALA A 15 -13.60 -12.09 10.05
C ALA A 15 -12.50 -11.57 10.99
N GLY A 16 -12.56 -11.95 12.27
CA GLY A 16 -11.56 -11.62 13.27
C GLY A 16 -10.22 -12.30 12.98
N GLY A 17 -10.21 -13.52 12.48
CA GLY A 17 -8.99 -14.22 12.06
C GLY A 17 -8.36 -13.64 10.80
N LEU A 18 -9.16 -13.13 9.85
CA LEU A 18 -8.68 -12.44 8.65
C LEU A 18 -8.26 -11.00 8.95
N ALA A 19 -8.96 -10.30 9.84
CA ALA A 19 -8.61 -8.95 10.30
C ALA A 19 -7.38 -8.98 11.21
N TRP A 20 -7.29 -9.95 12.13
CA TRP A 20 -6.10 -10.17 12.96
C TRP A 20 -4.96 -10.75 12.15
N GLY A 21 -5.23 -11.62 11.17
CA GLY A 21 -4.25 -12.09 10.21
C GLY A 21 -3.72 -10.94 9.36
N SER A 22 -4.61 -10.05 8.88
CA SER A 22 -4.24 -8.82 8.20
C SER A 22 -3.43 -7.93 9.13
N ASP A 23 -3.89 -7.59 10.32
CA ASP A 23 -3.19 -6.73 11.30
C ASP A 23 -1.81 -7.28 11.74
N TYR A 24 -1.72 -8.58 12.03
CA TYR A 24 -0.47 -9.29 12.34
C TYR A 24 0.48 -9.30 11.14
N TYR A 25 -0.05 -9.40 9.92
CA TYR A 25 0.72 -9.36 8.68
C TYR A 25 1.04 -7.91 8.23
N MET A 26 0.23 -6.93 8.64
CA MET A 26 0.26 -5.48 8.32
C MET A 26 0.91 -4.64 9.43
N ASN A 27 1.56 -5.26 10.42
CA ASN A 27 1.99 -4.63 11.67
C ASN A 27 2.58 -3.21 11.50
N HIS A 28 1.72 -2.21 11.66
CA HIS A 28 1.88 -0.86 12.20
C HIS A 28 3.26 -0.17 12.08
N GLY A 29 3.75 0.10 10.85
CA GLY A 29 4.97 0.92 10.68
C GLY A 29 5.27 1.48 9.29
N HIS A 30 4.35 1.46 8.33
CA HIS A 30 4.77 1.55 6.92
C HIS A 30 5.14 2.95 6.40
N TRP A 31 4.75 4.05 7.06
CA TRP A 31 5.16 5.40 6.62
C TRP A 31 5.54 6.30 7.79
N TYR A 32 4.65 6.45 8.78
CA TYR A 32 5.04 7.05 10.04
C TYR A 32 5.94 6.08 10.77
N ALA A 33 7.20 6.47 10.92
CA ALA A 33 8.13 5.71 11.72
C ALA A 33 7.53 5.56 13.11
N LYS A 34 7.62 4.37 13.69
CA LYS A 34 7.49 4.26 15.13
C LYS A 34 8.52 5.20 15.75
N GLU A 35 8.05 6.23 16.45
CA GLU A 35 8.97 7.17 17.08
C GLU A 35 9.53 6.51 18.34
N PRO A 36 10.85 6.56 18.57
CA PRO A 36 11.41 6.09 19.82
C PRO A 36 10.94 7.00 20.96
N GLU A 37 11.01 6.49 22.18
CA GLU A 37 10.75 7.31 23.35
C GLU A 37 11.69 8.53 23.34
N LYS A 38 11.10 9.73 23.43
CA LYS A 38 11.85 10.99 23.35
C LYS A 38 12.50 11.29 24.69
N ASP A 39 13.57 10.57 24.99
CA ASP A 39 14.34 10.71 26.22
C ASP A 39 15.69 11.42 26.00
N PHE A 40 16.39 11.66 27.11
CA PHE A 40 17.71 12.31 27.08
C PHE A 40 18.80 11.43 26.44
N ALA A 41 18.68 10.11 26.54
CA ALA A 41 19.67 9.18 26.00
C ALA A 41 19.65 9.21 24.47
N LEU A 42 18.46 9.15 23.88
CA LEU A 42 18.25 9.31 22.44
C LEU A 42 18.74 10.68 21.96
N ALA A 43 18.38 11.77 22.67
CA ALA A 43 18.82 13.11 22.28
C ALA A 43 20.35 13.23 22.25
N ARG A 44 21.04 12.64 23.24
CA ARG A 44 22.51 12.60 23.28
C ARG A 44 23.09 11.76 22.14
N LEU A 45 22.55 10.56 21.90
CA LEU A 45 22.96 9.70 20.80
C LEU A 45 22.85 10.42 19.45
N LEU A 46 21.74 11.12 19.20
CA LEU A 46 21.54 11.89 17.98
C LEU A 46 22.53 13.04 17.85
N ALA A 47 22.89 13.71 18.95
CA ALA A 47 23.92 14.75 18.93
C ALA A 47 25.31 14.20 18.60
N ASP A 48 25.66 13.02 19.14
CA ASP A 48 26.92 12.34 18.85
C ASP A 48 26.99 11.89 17.38
N ILE A 49 25.89 11.36 16.83
CA ILE A 49 25.77 11.00 15.40
C ILE A 49 25.90 12.23 14.51
N ARG A 50 25.25 13.36 14.84
CA ARG A 50 25.41 14.61 14.09
C ARG A 50 26.87 15.07 14.09
N THR A 51 27.53 14.98 15.25
CA THR A 51 28.92 15.42 15.37
C THR A 51 29.83 14.57 14.47
N SER A 52 29.71 13.24 14.54
CA SER A 52 30.56 12.32 13.76
C SER A 52 30.30 12.36 12.25
N THR A 53 29.07 12.65 11.84
CA THR A 53 28.69 12.69 10.40
C THR A 53 28.68 14.09 9.80
N SER A 54 28.92 15.14 10.59
CA SER A 54 28.88 16.55 10.15
C SER A 54 29.80 16.85 8.96
N ARG A 55 30.95 16.18 8.90
CA ARG A 55 31.93 16.30 7.81
C ARG A 55 31.36 15.87 6.45
N TYR A 56 30.40 14.94 6.44
CA TYR A 56 29.76 14.44 5.22
C TYR A 56 28.64 15.37 4.72
N GLN A 57 28.41 16.53 5.34
CA GLN A 57 27.64 17.56 4.64
C GLN A 57 28.37 18.02 3.36
N ASP A 58 29.69 17.84 3.30
CA ASP A 58 30.50 17.94 2.09
C ASP A 58 30.62 16.56 1.42
N LEU A 59 30.03 16.42 0.24
CA LEU A 59 30.02 15.17 -0.52
C LEU A 59 31.45 14.71 -0.88
N GLU A 60 32.39 15.63 -1.13
CA GLU A 60 33.75 15.26 -1.49
C GLU A 60 34.50 14.64 -0.29
N GLN A 61 34.18 15.05 0.94
CA GLN A 61 34.70 14.39 2.14
C GLN A 61 34.12 12.99 2.32
N ALA A 62 32.85 12.77 1.97
CA ALA A 62 32.28 11.42 1.94
C ALA A 62 32.97 10.53 0.89
N LYS A 63 33.18 11.03 -0.32
CA LYS A 63 33.92 10.30 -1.37
C LYS A 63 35.36 10.00 -0.95
N ALA A 64 36.06 10.96 -0.35
CA ALA A 64 37.42 10.78 0.17
C ALA A 64 37.48 9.76 1.30
N ASP A 65 36.41 9.64 2.11
CA ASP A 65 36.27 8.62 3.14
C ASP A 65 35.81 7.25 2.61
N GLY A 66 35.65 7.09 1.29
CA GLY A 66 35.39 5.81 0.62
C GLY A 66 33.92 5.50 0.36
N TYR A 67 33.01 6.47 0.50
CA TYR A 67 31.62 6.29 0.07
C TYR A 67 31.50 6.45 -1.46
N VAL A 68 30.81 5.51 -2.09
CA VAL A 68 30.61 5.45 -3.55
C VAL A 68 29.13 5.48 -3.88
N GLN A 69 28.75 6.24 -4.91
CA GLN A 69 27.36 6.27 -5.38
C GLN A 69 26.94 4.90 -5.92
N ILE A 70 25.82 4.38 -5.43
CA ILE A 70 25.27 3.07 -5.82
C ILE A 70 23.84 3.15 -6.39
N SER A 71 23.25 4.34 -6.46
CA SER A 71 21.95 4.59 -7.06
C SER A 71 21.89 5.94 -7.77
N GLY A 72 20.90 6.10 -8.63
CA GLY A 72 20.36 7.41 -9.00
C GLY A 72 19.57 8.02 -7.83
N ASN A 73 18.73 9.00 -8.14
CA ASN A 73 17.86 9.64 -7.16
C ASN A 73 16.64 8.74 -6.92
N VAL A 74 16.69 7.95 -5.85
CA VAL A 74 15.56 7.07 -5.49
C VAL A 74 14.40 7.94 -5.02
N PRO A 75 13.19 7.81 -5.59
CA PRO A 75 12.05 8.63 -5.22
C PRO A 75 11.82 8.66 -3.71
N LEU A 76 11.72 9.88 -3.15
CA LEU A 76 11.51 10.16 -1.72
C LEU A 76 12.63 9.68 -0.75
N GLU A 77 13.73 9.12 -1.25
CA GLU A 77 14.89 8.71 -0.46
C GLU A 77 16.16 9.53 -0.79
N GLY A 78 16.37 9.85 -2.06
CA GLY A 78 17.57 10.55 -2.54
C GLY A 78 18.60 9.61 -3.17
N TYR A 79 19.81 10.12 -3.37
CA TYR A 79 20.95 9.36 -3.87
C TYR A 79 21.65 8.60 -2.75
N HIS A 80 21.97 7.33 -3.00
CA HIS A 80 22.64 6.46 -2.04
C HIS A 80 24.14 6.39 -2.30
N PHE A 81 24.92 6.79 -1.30
CA PHE A 81 26.37 6.65 -1.28
C PHE A 81 26.75 5.60 -0.23
N TYR A 82 27.24 4.44 -0.67
CA TYR A 82 27.52 3.29 0.18
C TYR A 82 29.01 3.11 0.41
N LYS A 83 29.39 2.70 1.61
CA LYS A 83 30.75 2.33 1.98
C LYS A 83 30.83 0.84 2.30
N ALA A 84 31.58 0.10 1.49
CA ALA A 84 31.78 -1.32 1.69
C ALA A 84 32.61 -1.62 2.95
N GLY A 85 32.44 -2.83 3.50
CA GLY A 85 33.23 -3.31 4.65
C GLY A 85 32.68 -2.93 6.02
N ILE A 86 31.61 -2.13 6.10
CA ILE A 86 30.89 -1.87 7.35
C ILE A 86 29.94 -3.06 7.60
N THR A 87 30.36 -3.97 8.48
CA THR A 87 29.63 -5.22 8.77
C THR A 87 28.92 -5.21 10.12
N GLN A 88 29.27 -4.27 10.99
CA GLN A 88 28.65 -4.07 12.30
C GLN A 88 28.06 -2.67 12.37
N ILE A 89 27.01 -2.52 13.18
CA ILE A 89 26.37 -1.22 13.35
C ILE A 89 27.27 -0.36 14.21
N ASP A 90 27.77 0.70 13.60
CA ASP A 90 28.52 1.75 14.25
C ASP A 90 27.79 3.07 13.99
N TYR A 91 27.25 3.69 15.04
CA TYR A 91 26.51 4.94 14.94
C TYR A 91 27.32 6.06 14.28
N ALA A 92 28.64 6.08 14.45
CA ALA A 92 29.53 7.07 13.87
C ALA A 92 29.90 6.79 12.40
N HIS A 93 29.72 5.55 11.95
CA HIS A 93 30.10 5.10 10.62
C HIS A 93 28.90 4.42 9.94
N PRO A 94 27.92 5.21 9.43
CA PRO A 94 26.78 4.66 8.71
C PRO A 94 27.24 3.92 7.44
N SER A 95 26.53 2.86 7.05
CA SER A 95 26.89 2.11 5.84
C SER A 95 26.52 2.86 4.57
N THR A 96 25.49 3.70 4.63
CA THR A 96 25.04 4.53 3.50
C THR A 96 24.73 5.95 3.94
N LEU A 97 25.10 6.91 3.12
CA LEU A 97 24.73 8.32 3.22
C LEU A 97 23.70 8.64 2.13
N LEU A 98 22.64 9.35 2.48
CA LEU A 98 21.57 9.73 1.57
C LEU A 98 21.68 11.23 1.29
N TYR A 99 21.76 11.58 0.01
CA TYR A 99 21.85 12.97 -0.42
C TYR A 99 20.68 13.37 -1.31
N THR A 100 20.40 14.67 -1.33
CA THR A 100 19.60 15.29 -2.36
C THR A 100 20.45 16.26 -3.18
N GLU A 101 20.02 16.57 -4.40
CA GLU A 101 20.75 17.40 -5.35
C GLU A 101 19.79 18.46 -5.91
N ARG A 102 20.27 19.71 -5.99
CA ARG A 102 19.59 20.76 -6.75
C ARG A 102 20.60 21.72 -7.39
N GLN A 103 20.61 21.78 -8.72
CA GLN A 103 21.43 22.75 -9.49
C GLN A 103 22.95 22.66 -9.20
N GLY A 104 23.47 21.45 -9.12
CA GLY A 104 24.85 21.10 -8.75
C GLY A 104 25.13 21.10 -7.24
N GLN A 105 24.16 21.42 -6.38
CA GLN A 105 24.37 21.51 -4.93
C GLN A 105 23.86 20.25 -4.24
N TRP A 106 24.79 19.55 -3.59
CA TRP A 106 24.52 18.33 -2.83
C TRP A 106 24.28 18.64 -1.36
N GLN A 107 23.25 18.03 -0.79
CA GLN A 107 22.95 18.14 0.64
C GLN A 107 22.75 16.74 1.23
N LEU A 108 23.48 16.43 2.30
CA LEU A 108 23.22 15.25 3.12
C LEU A 108 21.87 15.41 3.81
N VAL A 109 20.98 14.42 3.66
CA VAL A 109 19.62 14.46 4.23
C VAL A 109 19.38 13.39 5.29
N ALA A 110 19.94 12.21 5.10
CA ALA A 110 19.77 11.09 6.02
C ALA A 110 20.97 10.14 6.03
N LEU A 111 21.00 9.29 7.05
CA LEU A 111 21.94 8.19 7.20
C LEU A 111 21.16 6.88 7.09
N LYS A 112 21.82 5.81 6.64
CA LYS A 112 21.25 4.47 6.66
C LYS A 112 22.28 3.47 7.18
N TYR A 113 21.82 2.64 8.10
CA TYR A 113 22.57 1.55 8.71
C TYR A 113 22.02 0.25 8.16
N THR A 114 22.88 -0.61 7.62
CA THR A 114 22.47 -1.85 6.97
C THR A 114 23.09 -3.07 7.63
N ALA A 115 22.35 -4.17 7.67
CA ALA A 115 22.82 -5.48 8.07
C ALA A 115 22.49 -6.52 6.97
N ALA A 116 23.47 -7.33 6.60
CA ALA A 116 23.30 -8.40 5.62
C ALA A 116 22.80 -9.70 6.28
N GLY A 117 22.12 -10.55 5.50
CA GLY A 117 21.70 -11.87 5.95
C GLY A 117 20.39 -11.89 6.74
N ALA A 118 20.36 -12.64 7.84
CA ALA A 118 19.15 -12.76 8.67
C ALA A 118 18.83 -11.44 9.38
N ARG A 119 17.53 -11.19 9.63
CA ARG A 119 17.07 -10.01 10.38
C ARG A 119 17.77 -9.96 11.74
N PRO A 120 18.48 -8.87 12.09
CA PRO A 120 19.04 -8.74 13.42
C PRO A 120 17.93 -8.75 14.48
N ALA A 121 18.17 -9.48 15.58
CA ALA A 121 17.20 -9.60 16.66
C ALA A 121 17.01 -8.29 17.43
N GLU A 122 18.09 -7.52 17.58
CA GLU A 122 18.09 -6.24 18.27
C GLU A 122 18.18 -5.09 17.26
N SER A 123 17.54 -3.98 17.62
CA SER A 123 17.69 -2.72 16.89
C SER A 123 18.68 -1.82 17.61
N PRO A 124 19.58 -1.14 16.87
CA PRO A 124 20.45 -0.12 17.44
C PRO A 124 19.66 1.06 18.04
N PHE A 125 18.40 1.26 17.61
CA PHE A 125 17.54 2.29 18.20
C PHE A 125 16.37 1.61 18.91
N THR A 126 16.28 1.78 20.23
CA THR A 126 15.24 1.14 21.05
C THR A 126 13.85 1.46 20.52
N GLY A 127 13.08 0.41 20.22
CA GLY A 127 11.71 0.53 19.69
C GLY A 127 11.61 0.71 18.18
N ILE A 128 12.72 0.85 17.45
CA ILE A 128 12.74 0.97 15.98
C ILE A 128 12.91 -0.40 15.35
N ASP A 129 12.07 -0.73 14.37
CA ASP A 129 12.16 -1.99 13.64
C ASP A 129 13.09 -1.89 12.43
N TRP A 130 13.66 -3.04 12.06
CA TRP A 130 14.43 -3.18 10.82
C TRP A 130 13.50 -3.24 9.61
N ASP A 131 13.82 -2.46 8.60
CA ASP A 131 13.12 -2.48 7.32
C ASP A 131 13.85 -3.38 6.31
N ARG A 132 13.12 -4.14 5.49
CA ARG A 132 13.74 -5.06 4.53
C ARG A 132 13.96 -4.34 3.20
N SER A 133 15.22 -4.10 2.85
CA SER A 133 15.63 -3.71 1.50
C SER A 133 15.76 -4.97 0.64
N LEU A 134 15.06 -4.99 -0.49
CA LEU A 134 14.94 -6.17 -1.34
C LEU A 134 16.13 -6.30 -2.30
N ALA A 135 16.39 -7.53 -2.75
CA ALA A 135 17.47 -7.85 -3.65
C ALA A 135 17.21 -7.29 -5.05
N ILE A 136 18.16 -6.49 -5.54
CA ILE A 136 18.05 -5.77 -6.80
C ILE A 136 19.32 -5.93 -7.66
N CYS A 137 19.10 -5.98 -8.96
CA CYS A 137 20.11 -5.81 -10.00
C CYS A 137 20.16 -4.32 -10.37
N ARG A 138 21.36 -3.74 -10.43
CA ARG A 138 21.61 -2.35 -10.84
C ARG A 138 22.27 -2.30 -12.20
N TYR A 139 21.85 -1.33 -13.02
CA TYR A 139 22.34 -1.09 -14.37
C TYR A 139 23.06 0.26 -14.49
N ALA A 140 23.79 0.46 -15.59
CA ALA A 140 24.68 1.62 -15.80
C ALA A 140 23.94 2.98 -15.87
N ASP A 141 22.64 2.95 -16.14
CA ASP A 141 21.69 4.07 -16.18
C ASP A 141 20.94 4.24 -14.86
N TRP A 142 21.36 3.53 -13.80
CA TRP A 142 20.75 3.47 -12.48
C TRP A 142 19.42 2.71 -12.37
N GLN A 143 18.89 2.16 -13.46
CA GLN A 143 17.68 1.36 -13.40
C GLN A 143 17.88 0.08 -12.60
N GLU A 144 16.76 -0.46 -12.14
CA GLU A 144 16.72 -1.61 -11.24
C GLU A 144 15.90 -2.76 -11.85
N TYR A 145 16.29 -3.99 -11.52
CA TYR A 145 15.51 -5.19 -11.82
C TYR A 145 15.51 -6.11 -10.59
N ARG A 146 14.35 -6.63 -10.21
CA ARG A 146 14.25 -7.53 -9.04
C ARG A 146 14.81 -8.90 -9.35
N SER A 147 15.74 -9.37 -8.51
CA SER A 147 16.22 -10.74 -8.58
C SER A 147 16.79 -11.22 -7.25
N LEU A 148 16.36 -12.41 -6.83
CA LEU A 148 16.81 -13.03 -5.57
C LEU A 148 18.26 -13.49 -5.60
N SER A 149 18.88 -13.59 -6.78
CA SER A 149 20.28 -13.95 -6.93
C SER A 149 20.97 -13.17 -8.05
N ARG A 150 22.30 -13.10 -7.98
CA ARG A 150 23.12 -12.45 -9.00
C ARG A 150 22.95 -13.08 -10.38
N GLU A 151 22.82 -14.41 -10.45
CA GLU A 151 22.67 -15.16 -11.70
C GLU A 151 21.32 -14.89 -12.36
N GLY A 152 20.31 -14.53 -11.57
CA GLY A 152 19.01 -14.12 -12.06
C GLY A 152 18.98 -12.68 -12.58
N CYS A 153 20.09 -11.94 -12.60
CA CYS A 153 20.17 -10.60 -13.18
C CYS A 153 20.42 -10.66 -14.69
N PRO A 154 19.50 -10.16 -15.54
CA PRO A 154 19.76 -9.98 -16.96
C PRO A 154 21.01 -9.14 -17.19
N GLN A 155 21.93 -9.59 -18.05
CA GLN A 155 23.15 -8.85 -18.36
C GLN A 155 22.88 -7.51 -19.07
N ILE A 156 21.71 -7.40 -19.71
CA ILE A 156 21.19 -6.20 -20.35
C ILE A 156 19.80 -5.97 -19.78
N HIS A 157 19.51 -4.74 -19.33
CA HIS A 157 18.22 -4.39 -18.78
C HIS A 157 17.12 -4.65 -19.83
N PRO A 158 16.03 -5.35 -19.49
CA PRO A 158 15.02 -5.78 -20.46
C PRO A 158 14.35 -4.60 -21.18
N GLU A 159 14.24 -3.45 -20.53
CA GLU A 159 13.55 -2.27 -21.05
C GLU A 159 14.54 -1.25 -21.63
N THR A 160 15.34 -0.59 -20.78
CA THR A 160 16.30 0.45 -21.18
C THR A 160 17.53 -0.04 -21.96
N LYS A 161 17.78 -1.36 -22.05
CA LYS A 161 18.95 -1.95 -22.73
C LYS A 161 20.31 -1.57 -22.13
N SER A 162 20.32 -1.00 -20.94
CA SER A 162 21.52 -0.66 -20.18
C SER A 162 22.27 -1.90 -19.69
N SER A 163 23.59 -1.79 -19.49
CA SER A 163 24.42 -2.92 -19.08
C SER A 163 24.37 -3.16 -17.58
N PHE A 164 24.31 -4.43 -17.18
CA PHE A 164 24.37 -4.86 -15.78
C PHE A 164 25.66 -4.36 -15.12
N THR A 165 25.54 -3.82 -13.91
CA THR A 165 26.65 -3.26 -13.13
C THR A 165 26.88 -4.05 -11.85
N ALA A 166 25.85 -4.24 -11.04
CA ALA A 166 25.98 -4.89 -9.74
C ALA A 166 24.69 -5.57 -9.29
N TRP A 167 24.81 -6.57 -8.44
CA TRP A 167 23.69 -7.16 -7.71
C TRP A 167 23.86 -6.87 -6.22
N TYR A 168 22.79 -6.45 -5.57
CA TYR A 168 22.72 -6.21 -4.14
C TYR A 168 21.78 -7.25 -3.53
N PRO A 169 22.21 -8.01 -2.51
CA PRO A 169 21.35 -8.97 -1.83
C PRO A 169 20.28 -8.25 -1.00
N ASP A 170 19.33 -9.03 -0.50
CA ASP A 170 18.45 -8.58 0.58
C ASP A 170 19.28 -8.07 1.76
N MET A 171 18.89 -6.92 2.28
CA MET A 171 19.50 -6.31 3.45
C MET A 171 18.42 -5.80 4.40
N TRP A 172 18.78 -5.71 5.67
CA TRP A 172 17.98 -5.02 6.67
C TRP A 172 18.53 -3.61 6.83
N ALA A 173 17.67 -2.61 6.85
CA ALA A 173 18.05 -1.21 6.92
C ALA A 173 17.30 -0.47 8.03
N ILE A 174 17.98 0.48 8.66
CA ILE A 174 17.37 1.55 9.46
C ILE A 174 17.82 2.87 8.86
N ARG A 175 16.86 3.72 8.54
CA ARG A 175 17.09 5.08 8.03
C ARG A 175 16.97 6.08 9.18
N LEU A 176 17.75 7.15 9.12
CA LEU A 176 17.81 8.19 10.14
C LEU A 176 17.88 9.58 9.49
N TRP A 177 16.76 10.28 9.48
CA TRP A 177 16.55 11.62 8.91
C TRP A 177 17.10 12.73 9.82
N ILE A 178 18.43 12.74 10.00
CA ILE A 178 19.07 13.60 10.99
C ILE A 178 19.51 14.97 10.46
N TRP A 179 19.61 15.11 9.13
CA TRP A 179 20.08 16.32 8.44
C TRP A 179 18.99 17.05 7.62
N TYR A 180 17.80 16.45 7.51
CA TYR A 180 16.65 17.06 6.86
C TYR A 180 15.36 16.71 7.61
N PRO A 181 14.41 17.65 7.80
CA PRO A 181 13.16 17.37 8.49
C PRO A 181 12.36 16.29 7.75
N ASN A 182 11.66 15.44 8.49
CA ASN A 182 10.76 14.45 7.92
C ASN A 182 9.42 14.47 8.68
N PRO A 183 8.29 14.86 8.03
CA PRO A 183 6.99 14.86 8.68
C PRO A 183 6.47 13.46 9.02
N TYR A 184 7.08 12.41 8.44
CA TYR A 184 6.78 11.01 8.77
C TYR A 184 7.61 10.46 9.94
N GLY A 185 8.50 11.28 10.50
CA GLY A 185 9.29 10.92 11.66
C GLY A 185 10.74 10.58 11.32
N LEU A 186 11.56 10.52 12.37
CA LEU A 186 13.02 10.48 12.28
C LEU A 186 13.55 9.18 11.63
N PHE A 187 12.81 8.08 11.74
CA PHE A 187 13.22 6.75 11.25
C PHE A 187 12.36 6.22 10.10
N ALA A 188 11.64 7.11 9.39
CA ALA A 188 10.73 6.70 8.33
C ALA A 188 11.49 6.11 7.14
N SER A 189 10.85 5.20 6.40
CA SER A 189 11.41 4.57 5.20
C SER A 189 11.69 5.60 4.09
N MET A 190 10.96 6.71 4.05
CA MET A 190 11.11 7.79 3.08
C MET A 190 10.72 9.15 3.64
N ASN A 191 10.95 10.19 2.84
CA ASN A 191 10.65 11.57 3.19
C ASN A 191 9.90 12.29 2.05
N PRO A 192 8.62 12.66 2.25
CA PRO A 192 7.81 13.33 1.22
C PRO A 192 8.35 14.72 0.88
N LEU A 193 9.15 15.34 1.76
CA LEU A 193 9.78 16.64 1.48
C LEU A 193 10.92 16.55 0.46
N LEU A 194 11.32 15.35 0.03
CA LEU A 194 12.29 15.18 -1.05
C LEU A 194 11.65 15.24 -2.45
N ALA A 195 10.32 15.19 -2.57
CA ALA A 195 9.64 15.23 -3.88
C ALA A 195 10.08 16.39 -4.82
N PRO A 196 10.35 17.62 -4.33
CA PRO A 196 10.82 18.71 -5.19
C PRO A 196 12.24 18.54 -5.76
N PHE A 197 13.00 17.57 -5.26
CA PHE A 197 14.37 17.29 -5.69
C PHE A 197 14.45 16.10 -6.64
N ASP A 198 13.32 15.53 -7.04
CA ASP A 198 13.29 14.43 -7.98
C ASP A 198 13.76 14.86 -9.38
N ASP A 199 14.77 14.17 -9.90
CA ASP A 199 15.40 14.44 -11.20
C ASP A 199 14.95 13.46 -12.30
N ARG A 200 14.03 12.56 -11.95
CA ARG A 200 13.48 11.48 -12.77
C ARG A 200 14.51 10.48 -13.26
N THR A 201 15.61 10.27 -12.53
CA THR A 201 16.59 9.24 -12.89
C THR A 201 16.08 7.82 -12.63
N ILE A 202 15.26 7.61 -11.60
CA ILE A 202 14.68 6.32 -11.24
C ILE A 202 13.15 6.47 -11.18
N PRO A 203 12.38 5.63 -11.87
CA PRO A 203 10.93 5.65 -11.76
C PRO A 203 10.46 5.10 -10.40
N PRO A 204 9.25 5.45 -9.97
CA PRO A 204 8.65 4.93 -8.74
C PRO A 204 8.13 3.50 -8.90
N ASP A 205 7.59 2.92 -7.82
CA ASP A 205 6.95 1.59 -7.76
C ASP A 205 7.85 0.45 -8.27
N GLU A 206 9.17 0.62 -8.17
CA GLU A 206 10.17 -0.34 -8.65
C GLU A 206 10.02 -0.68 -10.14
N ALA A 207 9.39 0.21 -10.90
CA ALA A 207 9.22 0.04 -12.33
C ALA A 207 10.59 -0.03 -13.02
N GLY A 208 10.73 -0.89 -14.04
CA GLY A 208 11.97 -0.98 -14.81
C GLY A 208 12.25 0.26 -15.68
N SER A 209 11.25 1.11 -15.92
CA SER A 209 11.31 2.34 -16.72
C SER A 209 10.14 3.28 -16.43
N TRP A 210 10.26 4.53 -16.87
CA TRP A 210 9.17 5.51 -16.83
C TRP A 210 7.98 5.11 -17.69
N GLU A 211 8.22 4.40 -18.77
CA GLU A 211 7.23 3.88 -19.71
C GLU A 211 6.43 2.76 -19.06
N THR A 212 7.11 1.84 -18.37
CA THR A 212 6.47 0.79 -17.56
C THR A 212 5.68 1.40 -16.41
N TRP A 213 6.28 2.36 -15.68
CA TRP A 213 5.58 3.08 -14.62
C TRP A 213 4.32 3.76 -15.15
N LYS A 214 4.43 4.53 -16.25
CA LYS A 214 3.29 5.20 -16.88
C LYS A 214 2.20 4.21 -17.30
N ALA A 215 2.57 3.05 -17.84
CA ALA A 215 1.62 2.01 -18.21
C ALA A 215 0.90 1.43 -16.97
N HIS A 216 1.62 1.21 -15.86
CA HIS A 216 1.02 0.77 -14.59
C HIS A 216 0.04 1.82 -14.05
N THR A 217 0.45 3.08 -14.03
CA THR A 217 -0.39 4.22 -13.61
C THR A 217 -1.64 4.35 -14.48
N GLU A 218 -1.53 4.28 -15.81
CA GLU A 218 -2.68 4.33 -16.72
C GLU A 218 -3.62 3.14 -16.51
N PHE A 219 -3.07 1.95 -16.27
CA PHE A 219 -3.83 0.73 -15.99
C PHE A 219 -4.62 0.83 -14.68
N SER A 220 -3.96 1.27 -13.60
CA SER A 220 -4.60 1.47 -12.29
C SER A 220 -5.68 2.55 -12.37
N ASN A 221 -5.37 3.72 -12.94
CA ASN A 221 -6.33 4.82 -13.09
C ASN A 221 -7.57 4.37 -13.88
N PHE A 222 -7.40 3.64 -14.97
CA PHE A 222 -8.53 3.08 -15.70
C PHE A 222 -9.38 2.16 -14.82
N ASN A 223 -8.75 1.23 -14.08
CA ASN A 223 -9.46 0.26 -13.24
C ASN A 223 -10.30 0.94 -12.17
N HIS A 224 -9.73 1.95 -11.51
CA HIS A 224 -10.42 2.77 -10.52
C HIS A 224 -11.57 3.57 -11.13
N HIS A 225 -11.33 4.29 -12.23
CA HIS A 225 -12.36 5.10 -12.89
C HIS A 225 -13.54 4.26 -13.38
N PHE A 226 -13.26 3.12 -14.02
CA PHE A 226 -14.29 2.22 -14.51
C PHE A 226 -15.12 1.63 -13.36
N SER A 227 -14.45 1.16 -12.30
CA SER A 227 -15.13 0.67 -11.09
C SER A 227 -15.95 1.77 -10.42
N GLY A 228 -15.44 3.00 -10.39
CA GLY A 228 -16.12 4.17 -9.83
C GLY A 228 -17.43 4.48 -10.52
N TRP A 229 -17.49 4.41 -11.85
CA TRP A 229 -18.76 4.54 -12.59
C TRP A 229 -19.75 3.43 -12.24
N LEU A 230 -19.31 2.17 -12.13
CA LEU A 230 -20.18 1.06 -11.72
C LEU A 230 -20.72 1.26 -10.29
N VAL A 231 -19.86 1.66 -9.36
CA VAL A 231 -20.21 1.91 -7.95
C VAL A 231 -21.12 3.13 -7.80
N LEU A 232 -20.92 4.18 -8.60
CA LEU A 232 -21.81 5.35 -8.64
C LEU A 232 -23.23 4.95 -9.07
N VAL A 233 -23.35 4.20 -10.17
CA VAL A 233 -24.65 3.70 -10.65
C VAL A 233 -25.26 2.72 -9.64
N MET A 234 -24.44 1.92 -8.94
CA MET A 234 -24.89 1.05 -7.86
C MET A 234 -25.53 1.85 -6.71
N GLY A 235 -24.88 2.92 -6.25
CA GLY A 235 -25.42 3.79 -5.20
C GLY A 235 -26.69 4.54 -5.63
N MET A 236 -26.77 4.97 -6.90
CA MET A 236 -28.01 5.51 -7.47
C MET A 236 -29.13 4.46 -7.52
N ALA A 237 -28.83 3.21 -7.87
CA ALA A 237 -29.79 2.11 -7.85
C ALA A 237 -30.24 1.76 -6.42
N MET A 238 -29.35 1.80 -5.43
CA MET A 238 -29.72 1.65 -4.01
C MET A 238 -30.70 2.77 -3.59
N THR A 239 -30.40 4.02 -3.96
CA THR A 239 -31.30 5.17 -3.73
C THR A 239 -32.65 4.96 -4.40
N GLY A 240 -32.67 4.52 -5.65
CA GLY A 240 -33.90 4.24 -6.38
C GLY A 240 -34.71 3.10 -5.78
N SER A 241 -34.06 2.05 -5.27
CA SER A 241 -34.74 0.99 -4.52
C SER A 241 -35.38 1.54 -3.26
N ALA A 242 -34.67 2.39 -2.51
CA ALA A 242 -35.19 3.01 -1.29
C ALA A 242 -36.41 3.90 -1.53
N LEU A 243 -36.43 4.66 -2.63
CA LEU A 243 -37.49 5.62 -2.96
C LEU A 243 -38.69 4.98 -3.68
N TRP A 244 -38.47 3.99 -4.55
CA TRP A 244 -39.49 3.48 -5.47
C TRP A 244 -39.80 1.99 -5.25
N GLY A 245 -40.33 1.66 -4.07
CA GLY A 245 -40.95 0.36 -3.80
C GLY A 245 -40.06 -0.69 -3.15
N GLY A 246 -38.89 -0.32 -2.62
CA GLY A 246 -38.00 -1.20 -1.86
C GLY A 246 -37.60 -2.43 -2.67
N GLN A 247 -37.78 -3.61 -2.08
CA GLN A 247 -37.48 -4.89 -2.73
C GLN A 247 -38.35 -5.22 -3.95
N LYS A 248 -39.48 -4.53 -4.17
CA LYS A 248 -40.31 -4.74 -5.37
C LYS A 248 -39.81 -3.94 -6.57
N SER A 249 -38.88 -3.03 -6.36
CA SER A 249 -38.34 -2.16 -7.41
C SER A 249 -37.41 -2.93 -8.35
N ARG A 250 -37.41 -2.60 -9.65
CA ARG A 250 -36.37 -3.08 -10.58
C ARG A 250 -34.96 -2.73 -10.12
N PHE A 251 -34.82 -1.60 -9.40
CA PHE A 251 -33.54 -1.15 -8.86
C PHE A 251 -33.00 -2.07 -7.76
N ALA A 252 -33.85 -2.82 -7.06
CA ALA A 252 -33.44 -3.79 -6.04
C ALA A 252 -32.64 -4.97 -6.63
N HIS A 253 -32.79 -5.23 -7.92
CA HIS A 253 -32.00 -6.24 -8.65
C HIS A 253 -30.79 -5.63 -9.35
N LEU A 254 -30.85 -4.34 -9.71
CA LEU A 254 -29.76 -3.68 -10.44
C LEU A 254 -28.51 -3.52 -9.57
N TRP A 255 -28.66 -3.08 -8.32
CA TRP A 255 -27.49 -2.81 -7.48
C TRP A 255 -26.67 -4.07 -7.13
N PRO A 256 -27.25 -5.26 -6.79
CA PRO A 256 -26.45 -6.45 -6.56
C PRO A 256 -25.82 -6.99 -7.84
N LEU A 257 -26.48 -6.80 -8.99
CA LEU A 257 -25.90 -7.14 -10.29
C LEU A 257 -24.66 -6.30 -10.57
N LEU A 258 -24.70 -5.00 -10.29
CA LEU A 258 -23.53 -4.12 -10.42
C LEU A 258 -22.43 -4.52 -9.43
N THR A 259 -22.76 -4.91 -8.20
CA THR A 259 -21.78 -5.47 -7.25
C THR A 259 -21.10 -6.71 -7.82
N LEU A 260 -21.86 -7.63 -8.43
CA LEU A 260 -21.31 -8.82 -9.10
C LEU A 260 -20.42 -8.44 -10.30
N SER A 261 -20.81 -7.43 -11.08
CA SER A 261 -20.00 -6.91 -12.19
C SER A 261 -18.66 -6.34 -11.70
N VAL A 262 -18.67 -5.56 -10.61
CA VAL A 262 -17.42 -5.07 -9.98
C VAL A 262 -16.57 -6.23 -9.49
N ALA A 263 -17.16 -7.23 -8.83
CA ALA A 263 -16.43 -8.41 -8.38
C ALA A 263 -15.72 -9.16 -9.51
N MET A 264 -16.42 -9.39 -10.62
CA MET A 264 -15.83 -10.04 -11.81
C MET A 264 -14.75 -9.18 -12.45
N PHE A 265 -14.97 -7.86 -12.49
CA PHE A 265 -13.98 -6.92 -12.98
C PHE A 265 -12.69 -7.01 -12.16
N ILE A 266 -12.78 -6.93 -10.83
CA ILE A 266 -11.61 -7.04 -9.92
C ILE A 266 -10.88 -8.36 -10.14
N LEU A 267 -11.56 -9.51 -10.07
CA LEU A 267 -10.93 -10.82 -10.20
C LEU A 267 -10.16 -10.99 -11.52
N TYR A 268 -10.68 -10.41 -12.60
CA TYR A 268 -10.10 -10.47 -13.92
C TYR A 268 -8.96 -9.45 -14.15
N ARG A 269 -9.12 -8.22 -13.66
CA ARG A 269 -8.23 -7.09 -14.00
C ARG A 269 -7.17 -6.74 -12.96
N SER A 270 -7.35 -7.06 -11.68
CA SER A 270 -6.44 -6.55 -10.64
C SER A 270 -4.98 -6.95 -10.88
N ASP A 271 -4.78 -8.22 -11.27
CA ASP A 271 -3.48 -8.84 -11.52
C ASP A 271 -3.69 -9.83 -12.68
N PRO A 272 -3.66 -9.35 -13.93
CA PRO A 272 -3.98 -10.15 -15.11
C PRO A 272 -2.90 -11.20 -15.41
N GLU A 273 -1.70 -11.06 -14.84
CA GLU A 273 -0.59 -11.98 -15.01
C GLU A 273 -0.70 -13.24 -14.14
N TYR A 274 -1.54 -13.23 -13.10
CA TYR A 274 -1.71 -14.36 -12.20
C TYR A 274 -2.92 -15.24 -12.53
N TRP A 275 -2.85 -16.51 -12.14
CA TRP A 275 -3.96 -17.46 -12.16
C TRP A 275 -5.25 -16.85 -11.54
N PRO A 276 -6.44 -17.13 -12.09
CA PRO A 276 -6.75 -18.11 -13.14
C PRO A 276 -6.65 -17.58 -14.58
N PHE A 277 -6.38 -16.30 -14.78
CA PHE A 277 -6.46 -15.68 -16.11
C PHE A 277 -5.09 -15.52 -16.78
N GLY A 278 -4.05 -15.36 -15.97
CA GLY A 278 -2.70 -15.12 -16.44
C GLY A 278 -1.80 -16.35 -16.49
N PRO A 279 -0.58 -16.17 -17.04
CA PRO A 279 0.40 -17.24 -17.19
C PRO A 279 1.07 -17.67 -15.87
N LYS A 280 1.12 -16.83 -14.82
CA LYS A 280 1.71 -17.20 -13.52
C LYS A 280 0.81 -18.17 -12.77
N THR A 281 1.43 -19.11 -12.08
CA THR A 281 0.79 -20.18 -11.32
C THR A 281 0.14 -19.68 -10.03
N LEU A 282 -0.74 -20.51 -9.44
CA LEU A 282 -1.32 -20.24 -8.12
C LEU A 282 -0.24 -20.16 -7.03
N THR A 283 0.85 -20.93 -7.13
CA THR A 283 1.94 -20.89 -6.16
C THR A 283 2.69 -19.56 -6.20
N GLU A 284 2.89 -19.00 -7.39
CA GLU A 284 3.48 -17.67 -7.55
C GLU A 284 2.56 -16.57 -7.00
N LEU A 285 1.25 -16.66 -7.24
CA LEU A 285 0.27 -15.77 -6.63
C LEU A 285 0.34 -15.83 -5.10
N LEU A 286 0.39 -17.03 -4.52
CA LEU A 286 0.46 -17.20 -3.06
C LEU A 286 1.78 -16.72 -2.45
N GLY A 287 2.79 -16.43 -3.27
CA GLY A 287 4.04 -15.78 -2.87
C GLY A 287 3.98 -14.25 -2.95
N ASP A 288 2.96 -13.69 -3.59
CA ASP A 288 2.78 -12.26 -3.81
C ASP A 288 1.61 -11.73 -2.95
N ARG A 289 1.97 -10.95 -1.92
CA ARG A 289 1.00 -10.42 -0.96
C ARG A 289 -0.05 -9.54 -1.63
N GLU A 290 0.37 -8.67 -2.54
CA GLU A 290 -0.52 -7.70 -3.19
C GLU A 290 -1.56 -8.43 -4.04
N ALA A 291 -1.10 -9.41 -4.84
CA ALA A 291 -1.99 -10.25 -5.63
C ALA A 291 -2.98 -11.05 -4.77
N ILE A 292 -2.57 -11.55 -3.59
CA ILE A 292 -3.49 -12.21 -2.65
C ILE A 292 -4.57 -11.24 -2.18
N GLU A 293 -4.19 -10.03 -1.77
CA GLU A 293 -5.11 -9.01 -1.26
C GLU A 293 -6.14 -8.61 -2.33
N HIS A 294 -5.71 -8.44 -3.58
CA HIS A 294 -6.58 -8.17 -4.71
C HIS A 294 -7.56 -9.31 -5.00
N LYS A 295 -7.11 -10.57 -5.06
CA LYS A 295 -8.00 -11.71 -5.32
C LYS A 295 -8.98 -11.94 -4.17
N LEU A 296 -8.54 -11.84 -2.92
CA LEU A 296 -9.40 -11.95 -1.75
C LEU A 296 -10.47 -10.85 -1.74
N SER A 297 -10.10 -9.62 -2.08
CA SER A 297 -11.05 -8.50 -2.20
C SER A 297 -12.12 -8.78 -3.27
N GLY A 298 -11.72 -9.28 -4.43
CA GLY A 298 -12.66 -9.72 -5.48
C GLY A 298 -13.63 -10.81 -5.01
N ILE A 299 -13.14 -11.80 -4.23
CA ILE A 299 -13.97 -12.87 -3.64
C ILE A 299 -14.96 -12.31 -2.61
N ILE A 300 -14.53 -11.35 -1.78
CA ILE A 300 -15.41 -10.71 -0.79
C ILE A 300 -16.55 -9.97 -1.49
N VAL A 301 -16.25 -9.16 -2.51
CA VAL A 301 -17.27 -8.42 -3.27
C VAL A 301 -18.20 -9.39 -4.03
N LEU A 302 -17.66 -10.51 -4.54
CA LEU A 302 -18.46 -11.56 -5.17
C LEU A 302 -19.47 -12.18 -4.19
N ALA A 303 -19.04 -12.47 -2.95
CA ALA A 303 -19.90 -13.00 -1.91
C ALA A 303 -20.98 -11.98 -1.52
N MET A 304 -20.63 -10.70 -1.39
CA MET A 304 -21.58 -9.60 -1.13
C MET A 304 -22.66 -9.52 -2.21
N GLY A 305 -22.25 -9.45 -3.48
CA GLY A 305 -23.17 -9.35 -4.61
C GLY A 305 -24.05 -10.59 -4.75
N SER A 306 -23.50 -11.79 -4.52
CA SER A 306 -24.23 -13.05 -4.63
C SER A 306 -25.32 -13.17 -3.56
N VAL A 307 -25.00 -12.86 -2.30
CA VAL A 307 -25.98 -12.91 -1.21
C VAL A 307 -27.09 -11.90 -1.47
N GLU A 308 -26.76 -10.67 -1.83
CA GLU A 308 -27.76 -9.62 -2.03
C GLU A 308 -28.62 -9.87 -3.28
N TRP A 309 -28.06 -10.45 -4.34
CA TRP A 309 -28.81 -10.89 -5.51
C TRP A 309 -29.85 -11.98 -5.15
N LEU A 310 -29.45 -12.97 -4.36
CA LEU A 310 -30.34 -14.04 -3.90
C LEU A 310 -31.39 -13.52 -2.90
N ARG A 311 -31.05 -12.53 -2.06
CA ARG A 311 -32.01 -11.83 -1.19
C ARG A 311 -33.03 -11.02 -1.98
N ALA A 312 -32.59 -10.28 -3.01
CA ALA A 312 -33.48 -9.52 -3.89
C ALA A 312 -34.49 -10.44 -4.59
N ARG A 313 -34.10 -11.69 -4.91
CA ARG A 313 -34.98 -12.72 -5.47
C ARG A 313 -35.81 -13.48 -4.43
N ARG A 314 -35.69 -13.15 -3.14
CA ARG A 314 -36.34 -13.83 -2.00
C ARG A 314 -35.99 -15.32 -1.86
N ILE A 315 -34.91 -15.78 -2.50
CA ILE A 315 -34.37 -17.13 -2.32
C ILE A 315 -33.75 -17.24 -0.92
N LEU A 316 -33.02 -16.19 -0.50
CA LEU A 316 -32.51 -16.05 0.86
C LEU A 316 -33.41 -15.09 1.66
N SER A 317 -34.41 -15.64 2.34
CA SER A 317 -35.43 -14.86 3.06
C SER A 317 -35.12 -14.66 4.55
N HIS A 318 -34.25 -15.48 5.13
CA HIS A 318 -33.91 -15.42 6.54
C HIS A 318 -33.09 -14.15 6.87
N SER A 319 -33.40 -13.48 7.99
CA SER A 319 -32.79 -12.20 8.40
C SER A 319 -31.26 -12.21 8.46
N ILE A 320 -30.67 -13.33 8.88
CA ILE A 320 -29.19 -13.52 8.93
C ILE A 320 -28.49 -13.18 7.62
N TRP A 321 -29.12 -13.42 6.47
CA TRP A 321 -28.51 -13.13 5.17
C TRP A 321 -28.33 -11.63 4.95
N GLY A 322 -29.16 -10.78 5.57
CA GLY A 322 -28.99 -9.32 5.53
C GLY A 322 -27.83 -8.81 6.39
N MET A 323 -27.20 -9.67 7.19
CA MET A 323 -26.03 -9.32 8.00
C MET A 323 -24.71 -9.53 7.23
N ILE A 324 -24.70 -10.35 6.17
CA ILE A 324 -23.44 -10.68 5.46
C ILE A 324 -22.87 -9.45 4.75
N PHE A 325 -23.70 -8.75 3.95
CA PHE A 325 -23.28 -7.56 3.23
C PHE A 325 -22.61 -6.49 4.13
N PRO A 326 -23.24 -6.02 5.22
CA PRO A 326 -22.63 -4.97 6.03
C PRO A 326 -21.34 -5.41 6.70
N TRP A 327 -21.24 -6.67 7.14
CA TRP A 327 -19.99 -7.16 7.75
C TRP A 327 -18.86 -7.30 6.73
N LEU A 328 -19.15 -7.82 5.54
CA LEU A 328 -18.17 -7.88 4.45
C LEU A 328 -17.74 -6.48 3.99
N ALA A 329 -18.68 -5.52 3.92
CA ALA A 329 -18.36 -4.12 3.61
C ALA A 329 -17.50 -3.46 4.68
N ILE A 330 -17.79 -3.70 5.98
CA ILE A 330 -16.97 -3.22 7.09
C ILE A 330 -15.56 -3.82 6.98
N MET A 331 -15.44 -5.13 6.78
CA MET A 331 -14.14 -5.79 6.63
C MET A 331 -13.37 -5.27 5.42
N GLY A 332 -14.00 -5.15 4.26
CA GLY A 332 -13.36 -4.57 3.07
C GLY A 332 -12.92 -3.12 3.30
N GLY A 333 -13.73 -2.33 4.01
CA GLY A 333 -13.37 -0.98 4.41
C GLY A 333 -12.19 -0.94 5.39
N VAL A 334 -12.12 -1.85 6.37
CA VAL A 334 -10.96 -2.03 7.25
C VAL A 334 -9.73 -2.40 6.41
N THR A 335 -9.83 -3.39 5.51
CA THR A 335 -8.72 -3.79 4.64
C THR A 335 -8.22 -2.60 3.83
N LEU A 336 -9.10 -1.80 3.21
CA LEU A 336 -8.73 -0.61 2.45
C LEU A 336 -8.06 0.49 3.30
N LEU A 337 -8.43 0.65 4.57
CA LEU A 337 -7.74 1.58 5.46
C LEU A 337 -6.27 1.22 5.69
N PHE A 338 -5.94 -0.06 5.55
CA PHE A 338 -4.59 -0.57 5.79
C PHE A 338 -3.88 -1.00 4.50
N HIS A 339 -4.60 -1.17 3.39
CA HIS A 339 -4.05 -1.52 2.08
C HIS A 339 -3.39 -0.30 1.45
N LEU A 340 -2.07 -0.37 1.27
CA LEU A 340 -1.26 0.70 0.71
C LEU A 340 -0.30 0.10 -0.32
N HIS A 341 -0.39 0.54 -1.57
CA HIS A 341 0.65 0.28 -2.57
C HIS A 341 1.96 0.96 -2.15
N PRO A 342 3.11 0.28 -2.29
CA PRO A 342 4.42 0.75 -1.83
C PRO A 342 4.89 2.10 -2.37
N ILE A 343 4.46 2.58 -3.54
CA ILE A 343 4.86 3.93 -4.00
C ILE A 343 3.67 4.70 -4.63
N SER A 344 2.60 4.01 -5.01
CA SER A 344 1.45 4.61 -5.68
C SER A 344 0.49 5.47 -4.82
N ASN A 345 0.67 5.46 -3.49
CA ASN A 345 -0.02 6.41 -2.60
C ASN A 345 0.62 7.80 -2.54
N PHE A 346 1.77 8.00 -3.20
CA PHE A 346 2.44 9.29 -3.26
C PHE A 346 2.19 9.92 -4.61
N ASN A 347 1.07 10.64 -4.71
CA ASN A 347 0.96 11.68 -5.72
C ASN A 347 2.22 12.55 -5.62
N TYR A 348 3.06 12.55 -6.65
CA TYR A 348 4.24 13.41 -6.84
C TYR A 348 3.96 14.91 -6.60
N VAL A 349 2.68 15.27 -6.49
CA VAL A 349 2.11 16.60 -6.37
C VAL A 349 1.82 17.00 -4.90
N GLY A 350 2.26 16.23 -3.90
CA GLY A 350 2.20 16.66 -2.49
C GLY A 350 0.79 16.70 -1.90
N ARG A 351 -0.16 15.94 -2.44
CA ARG A 351 -1.47 15.71 -1.80
C ARG A 351 -1.35 14.46 -0.94
N ALA A 352 -1.29 14.64 0.38
CA ALA A 352 -1.23 13.58 1.38
C ALA A 352 -2.54 12.76 1.53
N ASN A 353 -3.27 12.51 0.43
CA ASN A 353 -4.49 11.73 0.45
C ASN A 353 -4.26 10.42 -0.29
N SER A 354 -3.96 9.35 0.47
CA SER A 354 -4.12 7.98 -0.01
C SER A 354 -5.59 7.78 -0.41
N PRO A 355 -5.91 7.57 -1.70
CA PRO A 355 -7.31 7.42 -2.14
C PRO A 355 -7.99 6.26 -1.38
N HIS A 356 -7.27 5.16 -1.17
CA HIS A 356 -7.74 3.99 -0.42
C HIS A 356 -8.09 4.26 1.04
N THR A 357 -7.44 5.21 1.71
CA THR A 357 -7.85 5.61 3.06
C THR A 357 -9.24 6.24 3.02
N THR A 358 -9.47 7.15 2.07
CA THR A 358 -10.77 7.84 1.97
C THR A 358 -11.88 6.89 1.50
N GLU A 359 -11.54 5.91 0.66
CA GLU A 359 -12.42 4.82 0.24
C GLU A 359 -12.70 3.86 1.41
N GLY A 360 -11.69 3.49 2.18
CA GLY A 360 -11.85 2.64 3.38
C GLY A 360 -12.81 3.26 4.39
N VAL A 361 -12.70 4.56 4.65
CA VAL A 361 -13.65 5.29 5.51
C VAL A 361 -15.07 5.25 4.94
N THR A 362 -15.26 5.50 3.64
CA THR A 362 -16.62 5.50 3.05
C THR A 362 -17.23 4.10 2.99
N ALA A 363 -16.43 3.06 2.73
CA ALA A 363 -16.86 1.65 2.81
C ALA A 363 -17.29 1.28 4.23
N LEU A 364 -16.52 1.68 5.25
CA LEU A 364 -16.86 1.46 6.65
C LEU A 364 -18.19 2.13 7.02
N LEU A 365 -18.35 3.41 6.66
CA LEU A 365 -19.57 4.16 6.93
C LEU A 365 -20.78 3.57 6.19
N ALA A 366 -20.61 3.13 4.94
CA ALA A 366 -21.64 2.42 4.18
C ALA A 366 -22.05 1.11 4.88
N GLY A 367 -21.08 0.28 5.27
CA GLY A 367 -21.32 -0.99 5.96
C GLY A 367 -21.98 -0.81 7.33
N MET A 368 -21.49 0.12 8.15
CA MET A 368 -22.04 0.45 9.47
C MET A 368 -23.48 0.94 9.37
N THR A 369 -23.77 1.87 8.45
CA THR A 369 -25.13 2.42 8.32
C THR A 369 -26.11 1.40 7.72
N TYR A 370 -25.63 0.53 6.83
CA TYR A 370 -26.43 -0.60 6.35
C TYR A 370 -26.73 -1.59 7.48
N LEU A 371 -25.74 -1.90 8.34
CA LEU A 371 -25.91 -2.75 9.52
C LEU A 371 -26.97 -2.19 10.47
N MET A 372 -26.87 -0.89 10.81
CA MET A 372 -27.81 -0.23 11.71
C MET A 372 -29.26 -0.36 11.23
N GLY A 373 -29.50 -0.24 9.94
CA GLY A 373 -30.86 -0.41 9.43
C GLY A 373 -31.29 -1.87 9.26
N THR A 374 -30.37 -2.81 9.00
CA THR A 374 -30.67 -4.26 9.09
C THR A 374 -31.07 -4.65 10.51
N LEU A 375 -30.47 -4.02 11.53
CA LEU A 375 -30.80 -4.23 12.95
C LEU A 375 -32.07 -3.46 13.39
N GLY A 376 -32.69 -2.68 12.51
CA GLY A 376 -33.89 -1.90 12.84
C GLY A 376 -33.64 -0.67 13.72
N ILE A 377 -32.37 -0.28 13.93
CA ILE A 377 -31.98 0.90 14.73
C ILE A 377 -32.28 2.19 13.95
N MET A 378 -32.10 2.17 12.63
CA MET A 378 -32.34 3.31 11.74
C MET A 378 -33.77 3.29 11.19
N LYS A 379 -34.46 4.45 11.18
CA LYS A 379 -35.82 4.54 10.59
C LYS A 379 -35.82 4.08 9.14
N GLN A 380 -36.90 3.41 8.72
CA GLN A 380 -37.04 2.76 7.42
C GLN A 380 -36.74 3.67 6.21
N ARG A 381 -37.12 4.95 6.26
CA ARG A 381 -36.82 5.92 5.19
C ARG A 381 -35.31 6.23 5.03
N TRP A 382 -34.55 6.18 6.13
CA TRP A 382 -33.13 6.52 6.14
C TRP A 382 -32.25 5.29 5.88
N TRP A 383 -32.74 4.10 6.23
CA TRP A 383 -32.02 2.84 6.02
C TRP A 383 -31.56 2.62 4.58
N GLY A 384 -32.39 2.99 3.59
CA GLY A 384 -32.00 2.85 2.18
C GLY A 384 -31.18 4.03 1.63
N LEU A 385 -31.27 5.22 2.23
CA LEU A 385 -30.68 6.45 1.69
C LEU A 385 -29.28 6.72 2.22
N VAL A 386 -29.04 6.51 3.52
CA VAL A 386 -27.75 6.85 4.15
C VAL A 386 -26.62 5.94 3.65
N PRO A 387 -26.78 4.60 3.59
CA PRO A 387 -25.75 3.74 3.01
C PRO A 387 -25.52 4.03 1.53
N ALA A 388 -26.60 4.33 0.77
CA ALA A 388 -26.50 4.66 -0.64
C ALA A 388 -25.69 5.95 -0.88
N LEU A 389 -25.81 6.95 0.00
CA LEU A 389 -25.00 8.17 -0.05
C LEU A 389 -23.50 7.86 0.06
N PHE A 390 -23.11 7.00 1.00
CA PHE A 390 -21.70 6.62 1.14
C PHE A 390 -21.18 5.80 -0.04
N VAL A 391 -22.03 4.95 -0.63
CA VAL A 391 -21.69 4.23 -1.87
C VAL A 391 -21.55 5.19 -3.07
N ILE A 392 -22.40 6.22 -3.17
CA ILE A 392 -22.27 7.27 -4.19
C ILE A 392 -20.95 8.03 -3.99
N LEU A 393 -20.63 8.40 -2.75
CA LEU A 393 -19.39 9.09 -2.42
C LEU A 393 -18.17 8.24 -2.80
N MET A 394 -18.20 6.95 -2.49
CA MET A 394 -17.18 5.98 -2.94
C MET A 394 -17.05 5.97 -4.47
N GLY A 395 -18.17 5.91 -5.20
CA GLY A 395 -18.14 5.95 -6.67
C GLY A 395 -17.48 7.23 -7.20
N VAL A 396 -17.76 8.37 -6.58
CA VAL A 396 -17.12 9.65 -6.93
C VAL A 396 -15.62 9.63 -6.61
N GLN A 397 -15.22 9.12 -5.43
CA GLN A 397 -13.81 8.99 -5.03
C GLN A 397 -13.02 8.18 -6.07
N LEU A 398 -13.55 7.03 -6.49
CA LEU A 398 -12.96 6.17 -7.50
C LEU A 398 -12.90 6.82 -8.90
N ILE A 399 -13.88 7.65 -9.28
CA ILE A 399 -13.88 8.37 -10.57
C ILE A 399 -12.79 9.46 -10.61
N VAL A 400 -12.53 10.12 -9.48
CA VAL A 400 -11.50 11.17 -9.37
C VAL A 400 -10.16 10.63 -8.87
N TYR A 401 -10.04 9.30 -8.74
CA TYR A 401 -8.82 8.62 -8.34
C TYR A 401 -7.67 8.98 -9.28
N VAL A 402 -6.51 9.21 -8.70
CA VAL A 402 -5.26 9.44 -9.42
C VAL A 402 -4.17 8.74 -8.62
N GLU A 403 -3.56 7.73 -9.24
CA GLU A 403 -2.23 7.23 -8.87
C GLU A 403 -1.22 8.40 -8.89
#